data_AF-A0A0N9I568-F1
#
_entry.id   AF-A0A0N9I568-F1
#
_cell.length_a   1.000
_cell.length_b   1.000
_cell.length_c   1.000
_cell.angle_alpha   90.00
_cell.angle_beta   90.00
_cell.angle_gamma   90.00
#
_symmetry.space_group_name_H-M   'P 1'
#
loop_
_entity.id
_entity.type
_entity.pdbx_description
1 polymer ?
#
loop_
_entity_poly.entity_id
_entity_poly.type
_entity_poly.pdbx_seq_one_letter_code
_entity_poly.pdbx_strand_id
1 'polypeptide(L)'
;MRPHDVEVGHTYRVRITQRDNPARFITGDPRKAEADLLMLSWTLEAVHEFDLTVTATGEKLGDEPAVTGVRVAETSHISTPLPHDAAERLGLPTDVAYIVEGVLKDAVTGRIVSRPTGETMTVPVAWLWPL
;
A
#
# COMPACT_ATOMS: atom_id res chain seq x y z
N MET A 1 2.15 21.33 -0.98
CA MET A 1 3.40 21.82 -0.37
C MET A 1 4.53 21.87 -1.40
N ARG A 2 5.72 22.42 -1.10
CA ARG A 2 6.91 22.31 -1.96
C ARG A 2 7.85 21.20 -1.46
N PRO A 3 8.71 20.62 -2.34
CA PRO A 3 9.59 19.51 -1.93
C PRO A 3 10.53 19.83 -0.77
N HIS A 4 11.00 21.08 -0.65
CA HIS A 4 11.87 21.50 0.45
C HIS A 4 11.14 21.74 1.78
N ASP A 5 9.80 21.71 1.78
CA ASP A 5 9.00 21.84 3.00
C ASP A 5 8.74 20.47 3.67
N VAL A 6 9.17 19.38 3.04
CA VAL A 6 8.92 18.01 3.50
C VAL A 6 10.14 17.47 4.23
N GLU A 7 9.94 17.00 5.45
CA GLU A 7 10.99 16.46 6.30
C GLU A 7 10.79 14.97 6.56
N VAL A 8 11.88 14.21 6.50
CA VAL A 8 11.89 12.80 6.90
C VAL A 8 11.58 12.69 8.39
N GLY A 9 10.77 11.70 8.77
CA GLY A 9 10.31 11.46 10.15
C GLY A 9 9.04 12.23 10.53
N HIS A 10 8.59 13.19 9.70
CA HIS A 10 7.35 13.92 9.93
C HIS A 10 6.15 13.24 9.26
N THR A 11 4.99 13.41 9.88
CA THR A 11 3.71 12.93 9.36
C THR A 11 2.96 14.08 8.68
N TYR A 12 2.45 13.81 7.49
CA TYR A 12 1.67 14.76 6.70
C TYR A 12 0.33 14.12 6.30
N ARG A 13 -0.70 14.95 6.12
CA ARG A 13 -1.96 14.53 5.53
C ARG A 13 -1.78 14.42 4.03
N VAL A 14 -2.00 13.24 3.48
CA VAL A 14 -2.19 13.03 2.04
C VAL A 14 -3.65 13.31 1.73
N ARG A 15 -3.90 14.19 0.76
CA ARG A 15 -5.25 14.45 0.24
C ARG A 15 -5.24 14.36 -1.27
N ILE A 16 -6.05 13.43 -1.78
CA ILE A 16 -6.18 13.12 -3.20
C ILE A 16 -7.62 13.41 -3.59
N THR A 17 -7.80 14.24 -4.61
CA THR A 17 -9.09 14.59 -5.18
C THR A 17 -9.13 14.16 -6.64
N GLN A 18 -10.32 14.14 -7.23
CA GLN A 18 -10.46 13.86 -8.67
C GLN A 18 -9.64 14.80 -9.57
N ARG A 19 -9.33 16.02 -9.11
CA ARG A 19 -8.50 16.99 -9.87
C ARG A 19 -7.03 16.57 -9.94
N ASP A 20 -6.57 15.78 -8.99
CA ASP A 20 -5.19 15.31 -8.92
C ASP A 20 -4.89 14.20 -9.95
N ASN A 21 -5.94 13.62 -10.54
CA ASN A 21 -5.92 12.59 -11.57
C ASN A 21 -4.87 11.49 -11.31
N PRO A 22 -5.04 10.65 -10.27
CA PRO A 22 -4.06 9.61 -9.92
C PRO A 22 -3.75 8.64 -11.06
N ALA A 23 -4.69 8.42 -11.99
CA ALA A 23 -4.54 7.55 -13.14
C ALA A 23 -3.36 7.92 -14.04
N ARG A 24 -2.89 9.18 -14.01
CA ARG A 24 -1.70 9.60 -14.76
C ARG A 24 -0.40 8.92 -14.33
N PHE A 25 -0.38 8.32 -13.14
CA PHE A 25 0.77 7.59 -12.60
C PHE A 25 0.70 6.08 -12.85
N ILE A 26 -0.38 5.58 -13.45
CA ILE A 26 -0.51 4.17 -13.82
C ILE A 26 0.45 3.86 -14.97
N THR A 27 1.28 2.84 -14.80
CA THR A 27 2.35 2.51 -15.75
C THR A 27 2.05 1.29 -16.61
N GLY A 28 1.21 0.38 -16.14
CA GLY A 28 0.99 -0.93 -16.75
C GLY A 28 2.17 -1.90 -16.59
N ASP A 29 3.19 -1.55 -15.79
CA ASP A 29 4.31 -2.43 -15.48
C ASP A 29 3.83 -3.53 -14.51
N PRO A 30 3.94 -4.82 -14.86
CA PRO A 30 3.57 -5.92 -13.97
C PRO A 30 4.26 -5.86 -12.60
N ARG A 31 5.46 -5.28 -12.50
CA ARG A 31 6.18 -5.10 -11.23
C ARG A 31 5.56 -4.05 -10.33
N LYS A 32 4.68 -3.20 -10.86
CA LYS A 32 3.98 -2.12 -10.16
C LYS A 32 2.47 -2.33 -10.12
N ALA A 33 1.98 -3.52 -10.45
CA ALA A 33 0.55 -3.81 -10.56
C ALA A 33 -0.25 -3.43 -9.29
N GLU A 34 0.29 -3.69 -8.09
CA GLU A 34 -0.36 -3.29 -6.83
C GLU A 34 -0.47 -1.76 -6.69
N ALA A 35 0.59 -1.03 -7.01
CA ALA A 35 0.59 0.43 -6.98
C ALA A 35 -0.37 1.01 -8.03
N ASP A 36 -0.41 0.43 -9.23
CA ASP A 36 -1.34 0.82 -10.29
C ASP A 36 -2.81 0.58 -9.89
N LEU A 37 -3.10 -0.55 -9.24
CA LEU A 37 -4.44 -0.86 -8.70
C LEU A 37 -4.84 0.12 -7.59
N LEU A 38 -3.91 0.48 -6.72
CA LEU A 38 -4.14 1.49 -5.69
C LEU A 38 -4.46 2.85 -6.32
N MET A 39 -3.66 3.31 -7.28
CA MET A 39 -3.91 4.56 -8.00
C MET A 39 -5.25 4.54 -8.74
N LEU A 40 -5.62 3.41 -9.34
CA LEU A 40 -6.92 3.23 -9.97
C LEU A 40 -8.05 3.34 -8.95
N SER A 41 -7.96 2.69 -7.79
CA SER A 41 -8.97 2.84 -6.73
C SER A 41 -9.16 4.29 -6.32
N TRP A 42 -8.06 5.05 -6.24
CA TRP A 42 -8.11 6.46 -5.87
C TRP A 42 -8.75 7.37 -6.89
N THR A 43 -8.79 6.96 -8.16
CA THR A 43 -9.52 7.69 -9.20
C THR A 43 -11.03 7.54 -9.12
N LEU A 44 -11.51 6.47 -8.50
CA LEU A 44 -12.93 6.15 -8.42
C LEU A 44 -13.63 6.88 -7.27
N GLU A 45 -12.89 7.26 -6.23
CA GLU A 45 -13.46 7.98 -5.09
C GLU A 45 -13.41 9.51 -5.26
N ALA A 46 -14.32 10.21 -4.59
CA ALA A 46 -14.41 11.67 -4.70
C ALA A 46 -13.23 12.37 -4.01
N VAL A 47 -12.86 11.88 -2.83
CA VAL A 47 -11.75 12.37 -2.02
C VAL A 47 -11.18 11.20 -1.23
N HIS A 48 -9.85 11.06 -1.23
CA HIS A 48 -9.11 10.17 -0.35
C HIS A 48 -8.20 10.96 0.56
N GLU A 49 -8.22 10.60 1.85
CA GLU A 49 -7.37 11.21 2.86
C GLU A 49 -6.78 10.15 3.78
N PHE A 50 -5.50 10.28 4.09
CA PHE A 50 -4.80 9.46 5.08
C PHE A 50 -3.53 10.16 5.56
N ASP A 51 -3.00 9.72 6.70
CA ASP A 51 -1.75 10.23 7.23
C ASP A 51 -0.57 9.38 6.73
N LEU A 52 0.50 10.04 6.30
CA LEU A 52 1.71 9.42 5.79
C LEU A 52 2.92 9.94 6.57
N THR A 53 3.67 9.03 7.19
CA THR A 53 4.96 9.37 7.82
C THR A 53 6.07 9.22 6.80
N VAL A 54 6.75 10.32 6.48
CA VAL A 54 7.77 10.36 5.42
C VAL A 54 9.03 9.64 5.88
N THR A 55 9.53 8.74 5.03
CA THR A 55 10.75 7.96 5.28
C THR A 55 11.86 8.29 4.28
N ALA A 56 11.52 8.81 3.11
CA ALA A 56 12.49 9.29 2.12
C ALA A 56 11.94 10.46 1.28
N THR A 57 12.85 11.34 0.87
CA THR A 57 12.59 12.52 0.03
C THR A 57 13.52 12.51 -1.19
N GLY A 58 13.19 13.27 -2.24
CA GLY A 58 14.00 13.36 -3.47
C GLY A 58 13.64 12.31 -4.52
N GLU A 59 12.60 11.53 -4.26
CA GLU A 59 12.02 10.59 -5.20
C GLU A 59 11.24 11.31 -6.31
N LYS A 60 10.96 10.57 -7.38
CA LYS A 60 10.05 11.00 -8.44
C LYS A 60 8.97 9.97 -8.68
N LEU A 61 7.75 10.44 -8.91
CA LEU A 61 6.65 9.62 -9.41
C LEU A 61 6.26 10.16 -10.79
N GLY A 62 6.60 9.40 -11.83
CA GLY A 62 6.67 9.95 -13.19
C GLY A 62 7.73 11.05 -13.23
N ASP A 63 7.35 12.24 -13.70
CA ASP A 63 8.22 13.42 -13.73
C ASP A 63 8.02 14.37 -12.55
N GLU A 64 7.13 14.04 -11.61
CA GLU A 64 6.80 14.90 -10.47
C GLU A 64 7.64 14.59 -9.24
N PRO A 65 8.05 15.62 -8.46
CA PRO A 65 8.65 15.42 -7.16
C PRO A 65 7.74 14.59 -6.25
N ALA A 66 8.31 13.57 -5.62
CA ALA A 66 7.59 12.64 -4.76
C ALA A 66 8.35 12.38 -3.45
N VAL A 67 7.65 11.79 -2.50
CA VAL A 67 8.23 11.25 -1.28
C VAL A 67 7.74 9.83 -1.06
N THR A 68 8.57 9.05 -0.39
CA THR A 68 8.19 7.73 0.12
C THR A 68 7.89 7.85 1.60
N GLY A 69 6.83 7.20 2.04
CA GLY A 69 6.46 7.12 3.43
C GLY A 69 5.72 5.85 3.77
N VAL A 70 5.39 5.72 5.04
CA VAL A 70 4.59 4.63 5.57
C VAL A 70 3.24 5.20 6.01
N ARG A 71 2.15 4.64 5.47
CA ARG A 71 0.81 4.84 6.01
C ARG A 71 0.42 3.64 6.87
N VAL A 72 -0.33 3.88 7.93
CA VAL A 72 -0.98 2.78 8.65
C VAL A 72 -2.32 2.51 7.96
N ALA A 73 -2.42 1.34 7.34
CA ALA A 73 -3.65 0.86 6.73
C ALA A 73 -4.23 -0.29 7.55
N GLU A 74 -5.54 -0.49 7.48
CA GLU A 74 -6.15 -1.72 7.96
C GLU A 74 -6.17 -2.74 6.84
N THR A 75 -5.60 -3.92 7.09
CA THR A 75 -5.73 -5.06 6.19
C THR A 75 -6.26 -6.27 6.94
N SER A 76 -7.08 -7.06 6.26
CA SER A 76 -7.50 -8.38 6.72
C SER A 76 -6.80 -9.51 5.97
N HIS A 77 -5.98 -9.18 4.96
CA HIS A 77 -5.25 -10.15 4.16
C HIS A 77 -4.01 -10.61 4.92
N ILE A 78 -3.75 -11.91 4.86
CA ILE A 78 -2.57 -12.54 5.42
C ILE A 78 -1.86 -13.37 4.36
N SER A 79 -0.54 -13.40 4.47
CA SER A 79 0.32 -14.31 3.74
C SER A 79 1.13 -15.09 4.78
N THR A 80 1.15 -16.41 4.66
CA THR A 80 1.98 -17.27 5.50
C THR A 80 2.63 -18.35 4.65
N PRO A 81 3.91 -18.68 4.89
CA PRO A 81 4.50 -19.88 4.32
C PRO A 81 3.64 -21.09 4.68
N LEU A 82 3.43 -21.99 3.71
CA LEU A 82 2.83 -23.28 3.98
C LEU A 82 3.94 -24.19 4.56
N PRO A 83 3.77 -24.70 5.79
CA PRO A 83 4.72 -25.64 6.36
C PRO A 83 4.86 -26.91 5.50
N HIS A 84 6.07 -27.49 5.46
CA HIS A 84 6.38 -28.65 4.63
C HIS A 84 5.49 -29.87 4.94
N ASP A 85 5.24 -30.15 6.22
CA ASP A 85 4.35 -31.22 6.68
C ASP A 85 2.89 -30.99 6.24
N ALA A 86 2.43 -29.74 6.21
CA ALA A 86 1.11 -29.40 5.69
C ALA A 86 1.05 -29.56 4.16
N ALA A 87 2.11 -29.20 3.43
CA ALA A 87 2.21 -29.40 1.98
C ALA A 87 2.20 -30.90 1.62
N GLU A 88 2.96 -31.73 2.32
CA GLU A 88 2.96 -33.19 2.15
C GLU A 88 1.57 -33.80 2.38
N ARG A 89 0.87 -33.36 3.45
CA ARG A 89 -0.50 -33.82 3.74
C ARG A 89 -1.51 -33.42 2.67
N LEU A 90 -1.25 -32.34 1.94
CA LEU A 90 -2.05 -31.90 0.79
C LEU A 90 -1.63 -32.60 -0.52
N GLY A 91 -0.61 -33.45 -0.49
CA GLY A 91 -0.08 -34.13 -1.68
C GLY A 91 0.68 -33.20 -2.62
N LEU A 92 1.19 -32.07 -2.12
CA LEU A 92 1.96 -31.12 -2.91
C LEU A 92 3.43 -31.56 -3.03
N PRO A 93 4.10 -31.27 -4.16
CA PRO A 93 5.54 -31.45 -4.33
C PRO A 93 6.36 -30.82 -3.20
N THR A 94 7.42 -31.50 -2.73
CA THR A 94 8.22 -31.06 -1.58
C THR A 94 9.45 -30.23 -1.97
N ASP A 95 9.74 -30.12 -3.26
CA ASP A 95 10.84 -29.34 -3.83
C ASP A 95 10.48 -27.88 -4.09
N VAL A 96 9.23 -27.49 -3.77
CA VAL A 96 8.71 -26.14 -3.99
C VAL A 96 8.28 -25.52 -2.66
N ALA A 97 8.62 -24.25 -2.46
CA ALA A 97 8.11 -23.46 -1.35
C ALA A 97 6.74 -22.86 -1.71
N TYR A 98 5.75 -23.06 -0.85
CA TYR A 98 4.39 -22.54 -1.05
C TYR A 98 4.07 -21.41 -0.08
N ILE A 99 3.21 -20.49 -0.54
CA ILE A 99 2.64 -19.41 0.25
C ILE A 99 1.12 -19.56 0.21
N VAL A 100 0.48 -19.42 1.37
CA VAL A 100 -0.98 -19.36 1.49
C VAL A 100 -1.37 -17.91 1.67
N GLU A 101 -2.25 -17.44 0.80
CA GLU A 101 -2.88 -16.11 0.88
C GLU A 101 -4.35 -16.25 1.24
N GLY A 102 -4.84 -15.40 2.14
CA GLY A 102 -6.23 -15.47 2.57
C GLY A 102 -6.64 -14.32 3.48
N VAL A 103 -7.87 -14.40 4.01
CA VAL A 103 -8.44 -13.41 4.93
C VAL A 103 -8.45 -13.96 6.35
N LEU A 104 -7.92 -13.20 7.31
CA LEU A 104 -7.96 -13.55 8.72
C LEU A 104 -9.38 -13.36 9.26
N LYS A 105 -9.93 -14.43 9.82
CA LYS A 105 -11.22 -14.41 10.52
C LYS A 105 -11.05 -14.90 11.95
N ASP A 106 -11.82 -14.29 12.85
CA ASP A 106 -11.99 -14.77 14.20
C ASP A 106 -12.70 -16.13 14.15
N ALA A 107 -12.08 -17.17 14.70
CA ALA A 107 -12.55 -18.54 14.57
C ALA A 107 -13.87 -18.81 15.32
N VAL A 108 -14.19 -18.02 16.34
CA VAL A 108 -15.38 -18.21 17.17
C VAL A 108 -16.59 -17.50 16.56
N THR A 109 -16.38 -16.29 16.06
CA THR A 109 -17.44 -15.40 15.57
C THR A 109 -17.54 -15.38 14.04
N GLY A 110 -16.53 -15.88 13.32
CA GLY A 110 -16.43 -15.85 11.87
C GLY A 110 -16.18 -14.45 11.29
N ARG A 111 -15.99 -13.43 12.14
CA ARG A 111 -15.80 -12.03 11.70
C ARG A 111 -14.43 -11.82 11.09
N ILE A 112 -14.36 -10.99 10.06
CA ILE A 112 -13.09 -10.56 9.47
C ILE A 112 -12.33 -9.72 10.50
N VAL A 113 -11.05 -10.03 10.68
CA VAL A 113 -10.15 -9.28 11.56
C VAL A 113 -9.40 -8.26 10.71
N SER A 114 -9.61 -6.98 11.00
CA SER A 114 -8.77 -5.90 10.51
C SER A 114 -7.55 -5.74 11.40
N ARG A 115 -6.34 -5.75 10.83
CA ARG A 115 -5.09 -5.49 11.55
C ARG A 115 -4.40 -4.24 10.96
N PRO A 116 -3.87 -3.33 11.81
CA PRO A 116 -3.02 -2.25 11.33
C PRO A 116 -1.75 -2.83 10.70
N THR A 117 -1.46 -2.45 9.47
CA THR A 117 -0.23 -2.78 8.74
C THR A 117 0.38 -1.51 8.17
N GLY A 118 1.70 -1.42 8.24
CA GLY A 118 2.44 -0.34 7.58
C GLY A 118 2.55 -0.64 6.09
N GLU A 119 1.97 0.22 5.27
CA GLU A 119 2.13 0.16 3.81
C GLU A 119 3.11 1.23 3.38
N THR A 120 4.19 0.82 2.72
CA THR A 120 5.14 1.74 2.11
C THR A 120 4.61 2.19 0.76
N MET A 121 4.56 3.50 0.53
CA MET A 121 4.11 4.05 -0.74
C MET A 121 4.84 5.34 -1.10
N THR A 122 4.85 5.63 -2.39
CA THR A 122 5.41 6.86 -2.94
C THR A 122 4.27 7.71 -3.49
N VAL A 123 4.19 8.96 -3.03
CA VAL A 123 3.14 9.92 -3.45
C VAL A 123 3.77 11.25 -3.90
N PRO A 124 3.15 11.97 -4.85
CA PRO A 124 3.58 13.31 -5.23
C PRO A 124 3.55 14.28 -4.04
N VAL A 125 4.53 15.17 -3.97
CA VAL A 125 4.58 16.23 -2.94
C VAL A 125 3.37 17.17 -3.02
N ALA A 126 2.79 17.32 -4.21
CA ALA A 126 1.61 18.12 -4.44
C ALA A 126 0.40 17.66 -3.60
N TRP A 127 0.35 16.38 -3.22
CA TRP A 127 -0.75 15.80 -2.45
C TRP A 127 -0.57 15.94 -0.92
N LEU A 128 0.60 16.43 -0.48
CA LEU A 128 0.89 16.60 0.94
C LEU A 128 0.36 17.92 1.48
N TRP A 129 -0.23 17.82 2.67
CA TRP A 129 -0.71 18.91 3.50
C TRP A 129 -0.11 18.79 4.90
N PRO A 130 0.28 19.92 5.52
CA PRO A 130 0.66 19.91 6.93
C PRO A 130 -0.52 19.49 7.79
N LEU A 131 -0.23 18.76 8.88
CA LEU A 131 -1.21 18.41 9.92
C LEU A 131 -1.48 19.61 10.84
#